data_AF-Q1YPQ6-F1
#
_entry.id   AF-Q1YPQ6-F1
#
_cell.length_a   1.000
_cell.length_b   1.000
_cell.length_c   1.000
_cell.angle_alpha   90.00
_cell.angle_beta   90.00
_cell.angle_gamma   90.00
#
_symmetry.space_group_name_H-M   'P 1'
#
loop_
_entity.id
_entity.type
_entity.pdbx_description
1 polymer ?
#
loop_
_entity_poly.entity_id
_entity_poly.type
_entity_poly.pdbx_seq_one_letter_code
_entity_poly.pdbx_strand_id
1 'polypeptide(L)'
;MTTNPRRNLTNRCNALKSTGPRSASGKRASSQNSRKHGLNSAPDFESSSEHRALVELIAEEGFSASACADIAAGLLNYRRVMDAYYDTYTSPEPADEFLRDANVKASNPIFSELLSPSGSEPQDVREMASFFASMQRQERRKGGPVSRRSSDTHKLIRYQRNGIARLSRAVRQG
;
A
#
# COMPACT_ATOMS: atom_id res chain seq x y z
N MET A 1 -7.34 -37.54 10.88
CA MET A 1 -7.17 -36.08 11.09
C MET A 1 -7.84 -35.70 12.40
N THR A 2 -7.08 -35.43 13.46
CA THR A 2 -7.61 -35.10 14.79
C THR A 2 -7.93 -33.60 14.88
N THR A 3 -9.19 -33.24 14.75
CA THR A 3 -9.69 -31.89 14.98
C THR A 3 -9.61 -31.57 16.47
N ASN A 4 -8.76 -30.60 16.86
CA ASN A 4 -8.67 -30.14 18.24
C ASN A 4 -9.69 -29.00 18.48
N PRO A 5 -10.82 -29.27 19.15
CA PRO A 5 -11.93 -28.32 19.29
C PRO A 5 -11.53 -27.06 20.06
N ARG A 6 -10.57 -27.14 20.99
CA ARG A 6 -10.05 -25.97 21.72
C ARG A 6 -9.28 -25.03 20.79
N ARG A 7 -8.41 -25.56 19.93
CA ARG A 7 -7.71 -24.76 18.91
C ARG A 7 -8.69 -24.09 17.93
N ASN A 8 -9.74 -24.78 17.52
CA ASN A 8 -10.75 -24.21 16.62
C ASN A 8 -11.57 -23.09 17.27
N LEU A 9 -11.94 -23.22 18.54
CA LEU A 9 -12.60 -22.15 19.30
C LEU A 9 -11.68 -20.94 19.47
N THR A 10 -10.42 -21.15 19.83
CA THR A 10 -9.42 -20.07 19.94
C THR A 10 -9.21 -19.36 18.61
N ASN A 11 -9.12 -20.09 17.49
CA ASN A 11 -9.02 -19.50 16.15
C ASN A 11 -10.26 -18.68 15.78
N ARG A 12 -11.48 -19.12 16.13
CA ARG A 12 -12.71 -18.33 15.93
C ARG A 12 -12.71 -17.06 16.78
N CYS A 13 -12.37 -17.14 18.06
CA CYS A 13 -12.31 -15.97 18.93
C CYS A 13 -11.24 -14.97 18.46
N ASN A 14 -10.09 -15.45 18.00
CA ASN A 14 -9.03 -14.61 17.43
C ASN A 14 -9.45 -13.98 16.09
N ALA A 15 -10.20 -14.71 15.26
CA ALA A 15 -10.76 -14.16 14.02
C ALA A 15 -11.83 -13.09 14.29
N LEU A 16 -12.62 -13.21 15.36
CA LEU A 16 -13.58 -12.18 15.79
C LEU A 16 -12.89 -10.94 16.38
N LYS A 17 -11.72 -11.11 17.00
CA LYS A 17 -10.88 -10.02 17.53
C LYS A 17 -9.92 -9.42 16.49
N SER A 18 -9.76 -10.08 15.34
CA SER A 18 -8.93 -9.61 14.23
C SER A 18 -9.52 -8.33 13.67
N THR A 19 -8.85 -7.21 13.93
CA THR A 19 -9.17 -5.87 13.39
C THR A 19 -8.60 -5.67 11.97
N GLY A 20 -8.18 -6.75 11.32
CA GLY A 20 -7.68 -6.70 9.95
C GLY A 20 -8.74 -6.15 8.99
N PRO A 21 -8.31 -5.52 7.88
CA PRO A 21 -9.25 -4.92 6.95
C PRO A 21 -10.19 -5.97 6.34
N ARG A 22 -11.50 -5.77 6.54
CA ARG A 22 -12.54 -6.69 6.05
C ARG A 22 -12.99 -6.34 4.63
N SER A 23 -12.88 -5.08 4.23
CA SER A 23 -13.21 -4.60 2.88
C SER A 23 -12.08 -4.88 1.87
N ALA A 24 -12.45 -5.01 0.59
CA ALA A 24 -11.48 -5.15 -0.49
C ALA A 24 -10.54 -3.92 -0.58
N SER A 25 -11.07 -2.72 -0.34
CA SER A 25 -10.27 -1.49 -0.26
C SER A 25 -9.25 -1.54 0.89
N GLY A 26 -9.69 -1.95 2.10
CA GLY A 26 -8.80 -2.06 3.25
C GLY A 26 -7.70 -3.11 3.06
N LYS A 27 -8.03 -4.27 2.46
CA LYS A 27 -7.03 -5.32 2.17
C LYS A 27 -5.96 -4.81 1.21
N ARG A 28 -6.35 -4.04 0.19
CA ARG A 28 -5.40 -3.41 -0.75
C ARG A 28 -4.54 -2.35 -0.07
N ALA A 29 -5.13 -1.46 0.73
CA ALA A 29 -4.38 -0.45 1.48
C ALA A 29 -3.35 -1.09 2.43
N SER A 30 -3.74 -2.16 3.13
CA SER A 30 -2.83 -2.96 3.96
C SER A 30 -1.73 -3.62 3.14
N SER A 31 -2.04 -4.18 1.96
CA SER A 31 -1.05 -4.73 1.03
C SER A 31 -0.06 -3.67 0.54
N GLN A 32 -0.53 -2.49 0.14
CA GLN A 32 0.34 -1.37 -0.25
C GLN A 32 1.22 -0.91 0.90
N ASN A 33 0.71 -0.86 2.13
CA ASN A 33 1.50 -0.53 3.32
C ASN A 33 2.55 -1.61 3.59
N SER A 34 2.17 -2.89 3.56
CA SER A 34 3.11 -4.01 3.72
C SER A 34 4.25 -3.97 2.68
N ARG A 35 3.94 -3.62 1.43
CA ARG A 35 4.95 -3.45 0.37
C ARG A 35 5.91 -2.30 0.68
N LYS A 36 5.38 -1.13 1.04
CA LYS A 36 6.21 0.01 1.48
C LYS A 36 7.06 -0.32 2.71
N HIS A 37 6.50 -1.06 3.66
CA HIS A 37 7.26 -1.57 4.82
C HIS A 37 8.37 -2.54 4.37
N GLY A 38 8.09 -3.41 3.41
CA GLY A 38 9.10 -4.31 2.81
C GLY A 38 10.26 -3.58 2.13
N LEU A 39 10.06 -2.35 1.65
CA LEU A 39 11.12 -1.48 1.12
C LEU A 39 11.98 -0.82 2.22
N ASN A 40 11.49 -0.76 3.47
CA ASN A 40 12.28 -0.31 4.62
C ASN A 40 13.10 -1.44 5.26
N SER A 41 12.73 -2.69 5.02
CA SER A 41 13.49 -3.85 5.49
C SER A 41 14.70 -4.12 4.58
N ALA A 42 15.86 -4.32 5.20
CA ALA A 42 17.05 -4.78 4.49
C ALA A 42 16.80 -6.21 3.98
N PRO A 43 16.78 -6.43 2.66
CA PRO A 43 16.68 -7.78 2.11
C PRO A 43 18.03 -8.50 2.24
N ASP A 44 17.99 -9.82 2.38
CA ASP A 44 19.17 -10.65 2.21
C ASP A 44 19.35 -10.96 0.72
N PHE A 45 20.24 -10.24 0.05
CA PHE A 45 20.56 -10.47 -1.36
C PHE A 45 21.64 -11.53 -1.56
N GLU A 46 22.57 -11.68 -0.61
CA GLU A 46 23.75 -12.55 -0.71
C GLU A 46 23.37 -14.03 -0.89
N SER A 47 22.20 -14.41 -0.38
CA SER A 47 21.65 -15.75 -0.54
C SER A 47 21.05 -16.02 -1.94
N SER A 48 20.78 -14.98 -2.73
CA SER A 48 20.14 -15.11 -4.05
C SER A 48 21.12 -15.48 -5.17
N SER A 49 20.65 -16.28 -6.12
CA SER A 49 21.40 -16.62 -7.33
C SER A 49 21.70 -15.40 -8.20
N GLU A 50 20.75 -14.46 -8.25
CA GLU A 50 20.81 -13.23 -9.02
C GLU A 50 21.92 -12.31 -8.51
N HIS A 51 22.11 -12.25 -7.19
CA HIS A 51 23.21 -11.50 -6.60
C HIS A 51 24.56 -12.07 -7.02
N ARG A 52 24.74 -13.40 -6.93
CA ARG A 52 25.99 -14.07 -7.32
C ARG A 52 26.30 -13.85 -8.80
N ALA A 53 25.31 -14.01 -9.67
CA ALA A 53 25.46 -13.77 -11.10
C ALA A 53 25.87 -12.31 -11.39
N LEU A 54 25.26 -11.34 -10.71
CA LEU A 54 25.65 -9.93 -10.84
C LEU A 54 27.07 -9.68 -10.35
N VAL A 55 27.47 -10.25 -9.21
CA VAL A 55 28.83 -10.10 -8.67
C VAL A 55 29.87 -10.62 -9.66
N GLU A 56 29.63 -11.79 -10.27
CA GLU A 56 30.51 -12.37 -11.29
C GLU A 56 30.64 -11.44 -12.50
N LEU A 57 29.52 -10.97 -13.05
CA LEU A 57 29.52 -10.05 -14.19
C LEU A 57 30.22 -8.71 -13.89
N ILE A 58 30.03 -8.17 -12.69
CA ILE A 58 30.67 -6.90 -12.30
C ILE A 58 32.17 -7.10 -12.04
N ALA A 59 32.59 -8.28 -11.57
CA ALA A 59 33.99 -8.60 -11.38
C ALA A 59 34.77 -8.65 -12.71
N GLU A 60 34.12 -9.05 -13.80
CA GLU A 60 34.72 -9.03 -15.15
C GLU A 60 35.11 -7.61 -15.60
N GLU A 61 34.47 -6.58 -15.05
CA GLU A 61 34.75 -5.16 -15.30
C GLU A 61 35.92 -4.62 -14.44
N GLY A 62 36.55 -5.45 -13.61
CA GLY A 62 37.74 -5.10 -12.82
C GLY A 62 37.47 -4.45 -11.46
N PHE A 63 36.22 -4.44 -11.00
CA PHE A 63 35.86 -3.94 -9.68
C PHE A 63 36.38 -4.84 -8.55
N SER A 64 36.64 -4.25 -7.39
CA SER A 64 36.98 -5.02 -6.18
C SER A 64 35.81 -5.89 -5.72
N ALA A 65 36.08 -7.03 -5.07
CA ALA A 65 35.03 -7.94 -4.61
C ALA A 65 33.97 -7.27 -3.71
N SER A 66 34.39 -6.35 -2.82
CA SER A 66 33.49 -5.56 -2.00
C SER A 66 32.62 -4.61 -2.83
N ALA A 67 33.19 -3.98 -3.86
CA ALA A 67 32.44 -3.11 -4.74
C ALA A 67 31.45 -3.89 -5.61
N CYS A 68 31.83 -5.08 -6.11
CA CYS A 68 30.92 -5.96 -6.85
C CYS A 68 29.68 -6.30 -6.02
N ALA A 69 29.85 -6.68 -4.76
CA ALA A 69 28.74 -6.97 -3.84
C ALA A 69 27.87 -5.74 -3.60
N ASP A 70 28.47 -4.59 -3.31
CA ASP A 70 27.71 -3.34 -3.06
C ASP A 70 26.94 -2.86 -4.30
N ILE A 71 27.53 -2.98 -5.49
CA ILE A 71 26.88 -2.63 -6.77
C ILE A 71 25.74 -3.61 -7.05
N ALA A 72 25.96 -4.92 -6.92
CA ALA A 72 24.94 -5.95 -7.12
C ALA A 72 23.74 -5.76 -6.17
N ALA A 73 24.00 -5.58 -4.88
CA ALA A 73 22.97 -5.26 -3.89
C ALA A 73 22.24 -3.94 -4.21
N GLY A 74 22.96 -2.93 -4.70
CA GLY A 74 22.39 -1.66 -5.15
C GLY A 74 21.42 -1.82 -6.33
N LEU A 75 21.81 -2.61 -7.33
CA LEU A 75 20.99 -2.91 -8.51
C LEU A 75 19.74 -3.71 -8.14
N LEU A 76 19.87 -4.75 -7.33
CA LEU A 76 18.74 -5.56 -6.87
C LEU A 76 17.78 -4.74 -6.01
N ASN A 77 18.29 -3.85 -5.15
CA ASN A 77 17.46 -2.95 -4.38
C ASN A 77 16.72 -1.94 -5.26
N TYR A 78 17.38 -1.39 -6.28
CA TYR A 78 16.74 -0.53 -7.26
C TYR A 78 15.63 -1.29 -8.01
N ARG A 79 15.87 -2.54 -8.40
CA ARG A 79 14.87 -3.39 -9.04
C ARG A 79 13.63 -3.58 -8.17
N ARG A 80 13.80 -3.92 -6.88
CA ARG A 80 12.68 -4.05 -5.91
C ARG A 80 11.84 -2.78 -5.84
N VAL A 81 12.47 -1.61 -5.86
CA VAL A 81 11.76 -0.32 -5.88
C VAL A 81 10.95 -0.17 -7.17
N MET A 82 11.54 -0.50 -8.33
CA MET A 82 10.85 -0.41 -9.62
C MET A 82 9.70 -1.41 -9.75
N ASP A 83 9.82 -2.62 -9.21
CA ASP A 83 8.71 -3.58 -9.15
C ASP A 83 7.57 -3.03 -8.28
N ALA A 84 7.88 -2.40 -7.15
CA ALA A 84 6.87 -1.73 -6.32
C ALA A 84 6.19 -0.55 -7.04
N TYR A 85 6.93 0.19 -7.89
CA TYR A 85 6.35 1.21 -8.77
C TYR A 85 5.33 0.61 -9.73
N TYR A 86 5.71 -0.47 -10.41
CA TYR A 86 4.86 -1.15 -11.38
C TYR A 86 3.58 -1.67 -10.72
N ASP A 87 3.69 -2.37 -9.60
CA ASP A 87 2.55 -2.88 -8.83
C ASP A 87 1.61 -1.75 -8.38
N THR A 88 2.19 -0.66 -7.87
CA THR A 88 1.41 0.49 -7.38
C THR A 88 0.70 1.21 -8.53
N TYR A 89 1.35 1.32 -9.68
CA TYR A 89 0.78 1.96 -10.86
C TYR A 89 -0.35 1.13 -11.50
N THR A 90 -0.16 -0.18 -11.59
CA THR A 90 -1.14 -1.11 -12.20
C THR A 90 -2.30 -1.44 -11.26
N SER A 91 -2.13 -1.21 -9.95
CA SER A 91 -3.15 -1.46 -8.92
C SER A 91 -3.47 -0.21 -8.08
N PRO A 92 -4.01 0.87 -8.69
CA PRO A 92 -4.41 2.05 -7.93
C PRO A 92 -5.59 1.75 -7.00
N GLU A 93 -5.75 2.55 -5.95
CA GLU A 93 -6.97 2.47 -5.13
C GLU A 93 -8.22 2.72 -5.99
N PRO A 94 -9.19 1.79 -6.02
CA PRO A 94 -10.41 2.00 -6.79
C PRO A 94 -11.20 3.18 -6.22
N ALA A 95 -11.81 3.96 -7.10
CA ALA A 95 -12.73 5.01 -6.70
C ALA A 95 -13.99 4.39 -6.09
N ASP A 96 -14.46 4.97 -4.99
CA ASP A 96 -15.84 4.75 -4.55
C ASP A 96 -16.72 5.62 -5.44
N GLU A 97 -17.16 5.07 -6.57
CA GLU A 97 -17.96 5.78 -7.57
C GLU A 97 -19.28 6.28 -6.97
N PHE A 98 -19.88 5.49 -6.09
CA PHE A 98 -21.08 5.85 -5.36
C PHE A 98 -20.85 7.11 -4.51
N LEU A 99 -19.83 7.13 -3.65
CA LEU A 99 -19.53 8.31 -2.84
C LEU A 99 -19.10 9.52 -3.68
N ARG A 100 -18.39 9.30 -4.78
CA ARG A 100 -17.93 10.39 -5.66
C ARG A 100 -19.09 11.13 -6.31
N ASP A 101 -20.08 10.38 -6.78
CA ASP A 101 -21.19 10.89 -7.61
C ASP A 101 -22.49 11.12 -6.83
N ALA A 102 -22.59 10.63 -5.58
CA ALA A 102 -23.76 10.81 -4.73
C ALA A 102 -24.20 12.28 -4.59
N ASN A 103 -25.50 12.52 -4.62
CA ASN A 103 -26.06 13.82 -4.25
C ASN A 103 -26.45 13.81 -2.77
N VAL A 104 -25.59 14.36 -1.92
CA VAL A 104 -25.79 14.37 -0.47
C VAL A 104 -27.12 15.04 -0.08
N LYS A 105 -27.50 16.14 -0.75
CA LYS A 105 -28.78 16.82 -0.47
C LYS A 105 -29.99 15.95 -0.83
N ALA A 106 -29.91 15.21 -1.94
CA ALA A 106 -30.95 14.27 -2.34
C ALA A 106 -31.02 13.02 -1.44
N SER A 107 -29.99 12.78 -0.61
CA SER A 107 -29.94 11.67 0.35
C SER A 107 -30.55 12.03 1.71
N ASN A 108 -30.87 13.31 1.97
CA ASN A 108 -31.45 13.75 3.24
C ASN A 108 -32.74 13.01 3.63
N PRO A 109 -33.70 12.72 2.72
CA PRO A 109 -34.88 11.93 3.06
C PRO A 109 -34.51 10.52 3.54
N ILE A 110 -33.50 9.90 2.92
CA ILE A 110 -33.00 8.57 3.29
C ILE A 110 -32.39 8.61 4.69
N PHE A 111 -31.59 9.64 5.01
CA PHE A 111 -31.04 9.81 6.36
C PHE A 111 -32.14 10.03 7.39
N SER A 112 -33.17 10.82 7.06
CA SER A 112 -34.32 11.04 7.92
C SER A 112 -35.07 9.73 8.18
N GLU A 113 -35.34 8.94 7.16
CA GLU A 113 -36.04 7.65 7.27
C GLU A 113 -35.22 6.63 8.08
N LEU A 114 -33.91 6.55 7.86
CA LEU A 114 -33.03 5.62 8.58
C LEU A 114 -32.93 5.94 10.08
N LEU A 115 -33.00 7.23 10.43
CA LEU A 115 -32.88 7.72 11.80
C LEU A 115 -34.24 7.82 12.53
N SER A 116 -35.36 7.85 11.79
CA SER A 116 -36.72 7.95 12.35
C SER A 116 -37.07 6.86 13.38
N PRO A 117 -36.70 5.57 13.19
CA PRO A 117 -37.00 4.51 14.17
C PRO A 117 -36.27 4.67 15.51
N SER A 118 -35.28 5.56 15.59
CA SER A 118 -34.36 5.68 16.73
C SER A 118 -34.71 6.84 17.67
N GLY A 119 -35.78 7.61 17.39
CA GLY A 119 -36.09 8.84 18.14
C GLY A 119 -35.08 9.97 17.90
N SER A 120 -34.37 9.93 16.78
CA SER A 120 -33.32 10.89 16.43
C SER A 120 -33.88 12.28 16.11
N GLU A 121 -33.14 13.30 16.52
CA GLU A 121 -33.48 14.70 16.34
C GLU A 121 -33.10 15.21 14.94
N PRO A 122 -33.69 16.33 14.45
CA PRO A 122 -33.29 16.95 13.19
C PRO A 122 -31.79 17.30 13.11
N GLN A 123 -31.13 17.43 14.26
CA GLN A 123 -29.70 17.63 14.38
C GLN A 123 -28.90 16.38 13.94
N ASP A 124 -29.36 15.19 14.27
CA ASP A 124 -28.68 13.93 13.90
C ASP A 124 -28.67 13.73 12.38
N VAL A 125 -29.77 14.11 11.70
CA VAL A 125 -29.85 14.09 10.23
C VAL A 125 -28.84 15.06 9.61
N ARG A 126 -28.67 16.25 10.20
CA ARG A 126 -27.68 17.25 9.73
C ARG A 126 -26.25 16.75 9.94
N GLU A 127 -25.97 16.12 11.08
CA GLU A 127 -24.67 15.55 11.38
C GLU A 127 -24.32 14.43 10.40
N MET A 128 -25.25 13.51 10.13
CA MET A 128 -25.07 12.45 9.13
C MET A 128 -24.82 13.03 7.73
N ALA A 129 -25.61 14.02 7.29
CA ALA A 129 -25.41 14.67 6.01
C ALA A 129 -24.02 15.36 5.91
N SER A 130 -23.57 16.00 7.00
CA SER A 130 -22.24 16.62 7.06
C SER A 130 -21.11 15.58 6.97
N PHE A 131 -21.28 14.43 7.61
CA PHE A 131 -20.34 13.33 7.57
C PHE A 131 -20.21 12.77 6.15
N PHE A 132 -21.33 12.48 5.47
CA PHE A 132 -21.32 12.02 4.07
C PHE A 132 -20.71 13.05 3.12
N ALA A 133 -21.00 14.35 3.30
CA ALA A 133 -20.37 15.41 2.52
C ALA A 133 -18.85 15.46 2.71
N SER A 134 -18.37 15.19 3.93
CA SER A 134 -16.93 15.12 4.23
C SER A 134 -16.26 13.92 3.52
N MET A 135 -16.89 12.74 3.54
CA MET A 135 -16.41 11.54 2.84
C MET A 135 -16.38 11.76 1.32
N GLN A 136 -17.45 12.31 0.74
CA GLN A 136 -17.49 12.65 -0.68
C GLN A 136 -16.38 13.63 -1.06
N ARG A 137 -16.16 14.68 -0.26
CA ARG A 137 -15.10 15.65 -0.51
C ARG A 137 -13.72 14.98 -0.50
N GLN A 138 -13.50 14.04 0.42
CA GLN A 138 -12.26 13.26 0.49
C GLN A 138 -12.09 12.39 -0.76
N GLU A 139 -13.13 11.68 -1.20
CA GLU A 139 -13.08 10.84 -2.41
C GLU A 139 -12.86 11.67 -3.69
N ARG A 140 -13.47 12.85 -3.80
CA ARG A 140 -13.23 13.79 -4.91
C ARG A 140 -11.81 14.35 -4.91
N ARG A 141 -11.23 14.63 -3.74
CA ARG A 141 -9.83 15.09 -3.61
C ARG A 141 -8.81 14.04 -4.07
N LYS A 142 -9.11 12.75 -3.94
CA LYS A 142 -8.27 11.68 -4.50
C LYS A 142 -8.26 11.67 -6.03
N GLY A 143 -9.25 12.31 -6.66
CA GLY A 143 -9.38 12.39 -8.11
C GLY A 143 -9.71 11.06 -8.77
N GLY A 144 -9.67 11.08 -10.11
CA GLY A 144 -9.87 9.90 -10.93
C GLY A 144 -8.67 8.94 -10.92
N PRO A 145 -8.75 7.81 -11.65
CA PRO A 145 -7.73 6.76 -11.62
C PRO A 145 -6.30 7.24 -11.89
N VAL A 146 -6.12 8.19 -12.82
CA VAL A 146 -4.80 8.76 -13.13
C VAL A 146 -4.21 9.53 -11.95
N SER A 147 -5.00 10.40 -11.32
CA SER A 147 -4.56 11.18 -10.15
C SER A 147 -4.15 10.27 -8.99
N ARG A 148 -4.90 9.18 -8.78
CA ARG A 148 -4.60 8.17 -7.77
C ARG A 148 -3.29 7.43 -8.06
N ARG A 149 -3.08 6.98 -9.30
CA ARG A 149 -1.80 6.36 -9.72
C ARG A 149 -0.62 7.30 -9.43
N SER A 150 -0.74 8.58 -9.82
CA SER A 150 0.30 9.58 -9.58
C SER A 150 0.57 9.79 -8.09
N SER A 151 -0.49 9.95 -7.26
CA SER A 151 -0.36 10.15 -5.82
C SER A 151 0.28 8.94 -5.12
N ASP A 152 -0.11 7.73 -5.50
CA ASP A 152 0.38 6.51 -4.87
C ASP A 152 1.83 6.21 -5.26
N THR A 153 2.19 6.37 -6.54
CA THR A 153 3.57 6.21 -7.01
C THR A 153 4.51 7.32 -6.53
N HIS A 154 4.02 8.55 -6.33
CA HIS A 154 4.82 9.66 -5.78
C HIS A 154 5.43 9.32 -4.42
N LYS A 155 4.73 8.53 -3.60
CA LYS A 155 5.22 8.06 -2.28
C LYS A 155 6.48 7.19 -2.40
N LEU A 156 6.77 6.66 -3.59
CA LEU A 156 7.92 5.78 -3.83
C LEU A 156 9.20 6.54 -4.24
N ILE A 157 9.11 7.84 -4.58
CA ILE A 157 10.24 8.65 -5.05
C ILE A 157 11.39 8.67 -4.04
N ARG A 158 11.07 8.66 -2.74
CA ARG A 158 12.07 8.61 -1.68
C ARG A 158 12.94 7.34 -1.76
N TYR A 159 12.34 6.19 -2.04
CA TYR A 159 13.06 4.92 -2.14
C TYR A 159 13.90 4.87 -3.42
N GLN A 160 13.38 5.40 -4.53
CA GLN A 160 14.12 5.50 -5.79
C GLN A 160 15.38 6.36 -5.60
N ARG A 161 15.23 7.56 -5.01
CA ARG A 161 16.37 8.45 -4.73
C ARG A 161 17.40 7.80 -3.82
N ASN A 162 16.96 7.08 -2.79
CA ASN A 162 17.87 6.34 -1.91
C ASN A 162 18.62 5.23 -2.67
N GLY A 163 17.91 4.42 -3.46
CA GLY A 163 18.50 3.35 -4.28
C GLY A 163 19.55 3.88 -5.25
N ILE A 164 19.24 4.96 -5.99
CA ILE A 164 20.19 5.61 -6.90
C ILE A 164 21.40 6.16 -6.15
N ALA A 165 21.20 6.82 -5.00
CA ALA A 165 22.29 7.37 -4.22
C ALA A 165 23.25 6.29 -3.68
N ARG A 166 22.70 5.14 -3.25
CA ARG A 166 23.49 3.98 -2.81
C ARG A 166 24.28 3.38 -3.97
N LEU A 167 23.62 3.14 -5.10
CA LEU A 167 24.27 2.59 -6.30
C LEU A 167 25.38 3.53 -6.80
N SER A 168 25.10 4.84 -6.88
CA SER A 168 26.09 5.84 -7.32
C SER A 168 27.31 5.88 -6.38
N ARG A 169 27.12 5.65 -5.09
CA ARG A 169 28.24 5.57 -4.14
C ARG A 169 29.07 4.31 -4.35
N ALA A 170 28.42 3.16 -4.51
CA ALA A 170 29.10 1.88 -4.74
C ALA A 170 29.99 1.93 -5.99
N VAL A 171 29.46 2.47 -7.09
CA VAL A 171 30.20 2.63 -8.36
C VAL A 171 31.39 3.60 -8.23
N ARG A 172 31.34 4.60 -7.35
CA ARG A 172 32.47 5.54 -7.16
C ARG A 172 33.58 4.99 -6.25
N GLN A 173 33.26 3.98 -5.45
CA GLN A 173 34.17 3.38 -4.47
C GLN A 173 34.83 2.10 -4.96
N GLY A 174 34.26 1.50 -6.02
CA GLY A 174 34.83 0.38 -6.74
C GLY A 174 35.80 0.81 -7.82
#